data_AF-A0A2V5TVW1-F1
#
_entry.id   AF-A0A2V5TVW1-F1
#
_cell.length_a   1.000
_cell.length_b   1.000
_cell.length_c   1.000
_cell.angle_alpha   90.00
_cell.angle_beta   90.00
_cell.angle_gamma   90.00
#
_symmetry.space_group_name_H-M   'P 1'
#
loop_
_entity.id
_entity.type
_entity.pdbx_description
1 polymer ?
#
loop_
_entity_poly.entity_id
_entity_poly.type
_entity_poly.pdbx_seq_one_letter_code
_entity_poly.pdbx_strand_id
1 'polypeptide(L)'
;MLTPIVLLLVFLLEERVRGKIALARCQRELIAKGEKISPRDFIAPPRAQENAAPAVYEAIERLKEGAVLPNRYPPAMRLTPAGRAIVGFRESQWVEDKVTNRWEALSADLKSNEVTLAQIRAGLEKPVLYNDLNFSQGFKM
;
A
#
# COMPACT_ATOMS: atom_id res chain seq x y z
N MET A 1 16.13 -47.05 0.41
CA MET A 1 16.40 -45.75 -0.22
C MET A 1 15.71 -44.57 0.49
N LEU A 2 14.54 -44.73 1.14
CA LEU A 2 13.82 -43.63 1.83
C LEU A 2 14.30 -43.34 3.26
N THR A 3 14.91 -44.31 3.94
CA THR A 3 15.40 -44.21 5.32
C THR A 3 16.33 -43.01 5.61
N PRO A 4 17.35 -42.69 4.78
CA PRO A 4 18.21 -41.53 5.05
C PRO A 4 17.47 -40.20 4.89
N ILE A 5 16.48 -40.13 3.99
CA ILE A 5 15.66 -38.93 3.78
C ILE A 5 14.78 -38.67 5.01
N VAL A 6 14.17 -39.73 5.56
CA VAL A 6 13.37 -39.63 6.78
C VAL A 6 14.22 -39.18 7.97
N LEU A 7 15.42 -39.74 8.13
CA LEU A 7 16.35 -39.34 9.19
C LEU A 7 16.77 -37.86 9.07
N LEU A 8 17.02 -37.39 7.84
CA LEU A 8 17.36 -36.00 7.59
C LEU A 8 16.20 -35.06 7.92
N LEU A 9 14.96 -35.42 7.58
CA LEU A 9 13.77 -34.63 7.93
C LEU A 9 13.55 -34.56 9.45
N VAL A 10 13.73 -35.67 10.16
CA VAL A 10 13.64 -35.71 11.63
C VAL A 10 14.71 -34.82 12.26
N PHE A 11 15.96 -34.90 11.76
CA PHE A 11 17.05 -34.05 12.22
C PHE A 11 16.75 -32.55 12.01
N LEU A 12 16.24 -32.16 10.84
CA LEU A 12 15.86 -30.77 10.56
C LEU A 12 14.72 -30.28 11.47
N LEU A 13 13.76 -31.15 11.80
CA LEU A 13 12.68 -30.83 12.73
C LEU A 13 13.23 -30.61 14.15
N GLU A 14 14.13 -31.46 14.62
CA GLU A 14 14.78 -31.30 15.91
C GLU A 14 15.56 -29.99 15.99
N GLU A 15 16.41 -29.71 15.01
CA GLU A 15 17.21 -28.49 14.98
C GLU A 15 16.32 -27.24 14.89
N ARG A 16 15.21 -27.30 14.17
CA ARG A 16 14.21 -26.23 14.17
C ARG A 16 13.59 -26.01 15.55
N VAL A 17 13.24 -27.09 16.26
CA VAL A 17 12.66 -27.00 17.61
C VAL A 17 13.69 -26.48 18.61
N ARG A 18 14.92 -27.00 18.59
CA ARG A 18 16.04 -26.52 19.43
C ARG A 18 16.31 -25.04 19.18
N GLY A 19 16.36 -24.63 17.91
CA GLY A 19 16.52 -23.24 17.51
C GLY A 19 15.40 -22.34 18.04
N LYS A 20 14.14 -22.78 17.96
CA LYS A 20 13.00 -22.04 18.53
C LYS A 20 13.10 -21.87 20.05
N ILE A 21 13.50 -22.92 20.77
CA ILE A 21 13.66 -22.88 22.23
C ILE A 21 14.79 -21.92 22.62
N ALA A 22 15.94 -22.02 21.95
CA ALA A 22 17.09 -21.16 22.19
C ALA A 22 16.77 -19.68 21.92
N LEU A 23 16.06 -19.40 20.81
CA LEU A 23 15.59 -18.06 20.48
C LEU A 23 14.64 -17.51 21.55
N ALA A 24 13.64 -18.30 21.97
CA ALA A 24 12.67 -17.88 22.98
C ALA A 24 13.30 -17.65 24.35
N ARG A 25 14.38 -18.38 24.70
CA ARG A 25 15.16 -18.13 25.92
C ARG A 25 15.93 -16.81 25.81
N CYS A 26 16.66 -16.61 24.71
CA CYS A 26 17.41 -15.38 24.46
C CYS A 26 16.50 -14.14 24.48
N GLN A 27 15.36 -14.19 23.80
CA GLN A 27 14.38 -13.10 23.82
C GLN A 27 13.88 -12.80 25.24
N ARG A 28 13.59 -13.82 26.06
CA ARG A 28 13.19 -13.63 27.46
C ARG A 28 14.28 -12.97 28.28
N GLU A 29 15.54 -13.36 28.10
CA GLU A 29 16.68 -12.74 28.79
C GLU A 29 16.84 -11.26 28.39
N LEU A 30 16.69 -10.93 27.12
CA LEU A 30 16.75 -9.54 26.63
C LEU A 30 15.59 -8.71 27.19
N ILE A 31 14.36 -9.25 27.18
CA ILE A 31 13.20 -8.58 27.80
C ILE A 31 13.41 -8.37 29.30
N ALA A 32 13.96 -9.37 30.01
CA ALA A 32 14.25 -9.26 31.45
C ALA A 32 15.30 -8.18 31.76
N LYS A 33 16.23 -7.92 30.82
CA LYS A 33 17.19 -6.81 30.89
C LYS A 33 16.59 -5.46 30.49
N GLY A 34 15.31 -5.43 30.09
CA GLY A 34 14.61 -4.24 29.63
C GLY A 34 14.91 -3.85 28.18
N GLU A 35 15.54 -4.74 27.41
CA GLU A 35 15.78 -4.50 25.99
C GLU A 35 14.49 -4.64 25.18
N LYS A 36 14.29 -3.66 24.29
CA LYS A 36 13.19 -3.63 23.32
C LYS A 36 13.55 -4.51 22.13
N ILE A 37 12.67 -5.45 21.77
CA ILE A 37 12.96 -6.46 20.74
C ILE A 37 12.19 -6.17 19.45
N SER A 38 10.97 -5.63 19.56
CA SER A 38 10.16 -5.35 18.38
C SER A 38 10.58 -4.02 17.78
N PRO A 39 10.75 -3.92 16.45
CA PRO A 39 10.91 -2.63 15.77
C PRO A 39 9.82 -1.61 16.16
N ARG A 40 8.61 -2.09 16.48
CA ARG A 40 7.49 -1.26 16.96
C ARG A 40 7.77 -0.59 18.31
N ASP A 41 8.58 -1.20 19.16
CA ASP A 41 8.93 -0.65 20.49
C ASP A 41 9.81 0.60 20.38
N PHE A 42 10.45 0.80 19.22
CA PHE A 42 11.32 1.93 18.92
C PHE A 42 10.60 3.07 18.20
N ILE A 43 9.37 2.85 17.72
CA ILE A 43 8.58 3.84 16.99
C ILE A 43 7.42 4.27 17.88
N ALA A 44 7.45 5.51 18.36
CA ALA A 44 6.28 6.08 19.02
C ALA A 44 5.15 6.22 17.98
N PRO A 45 3.95 5.66 18.21
CA PRO A 45 2.84 5.89 17.31
C PRO A 45 2.54 7.40 17.29
N PRO A 46 2.27 7.99 16.11
CA PRO A 46 1.92 9.40 16.05
C PRO A 46 0.63 9.66 16.81
N ARG A 47 0.47 10.89 17.29
CA ARG A 47 -0.76 11.28 17.99
C ARG A 47 -1.94 11.13 17.03
N ALA A 48 -3.08 10.67 17.55
CA ALA A 48 -4.26 10.42 16.73
C ALA A 48 -4.72 11.65 15.93
N GLN A 49 -4.52 12.86 16.46
CA GLN A 49 -4.86 14.11 15.75
C GLN A 49 -3.95 14.38 14.54
N GLU A 50 -2.68 13.96 14.61
CA GLU A 50 -1.65 14.21 13.61
C GLU A 50 -1.69 13.19 12.47
N ASN A 51 -2.17 11.97 12.74
CA ASN A 51 -2.28 10.92 11.75
C ASN A 51 -3.55 11.04 10.89
N ALA A 52 -3.38 11.35 9.61
CA ALA A 52 -4.48 11.40 8.64
C ALA A 52 -4.79 10.04 7.99
N ALA A 53 -3.90 9.06 8.08
CA ALA A 53 -3.99 7.87 7.23
C ALA A 53 -5.36 7.17 7.31
N PRO A 54 -5.93 6.86 8.50
CA PRO A 54 -7.24 6.21 8.59
C PRO A 54 -8.36 6.98 7.87
N ALA A 55 -8.40 8.30 8.05
CA ALA A 55 -9.42 9.16 7.42
C ALA A 55 -9.23 9.26 5.90
N VAL A 56 -7.98 9.23 5.41
CA VAL A 56 -7.69 9.22 3.98
C VAL A 56 -8.14 7.91 3.34
N TYR A 57 -7.85 6.75 3.95
CA TYR A 57 -8.30 5.46 3.44
C TYR A 57 -9.82 5.34 3.42
N GLU A 58 -10.48 5.76 4.50
CA GLU A 58 -11.93 5.77 4.57
C GLU A 58 -12.54 6.69 3.49
N ALA A 59 -11.91 7.83 3.19
CA ALA A 59 -12.34 8.70 2.11
C ALA A 59 -12.10 8.09 0.72
N ILE A 60 -11.00 7.36 0.51
CA ILE A 60 -10.73 6.63 -0.74
C ILE A 60 -11.82 5.58 -1.00
N GLU A 61 -12.24 4.84 0.01
CA GLU A 61 -13.31 3.83 -0.11
C GLU A 61 -14.67 4.43 -0.50
N ARG A 62 -14.88 5.73 -0.23
CA ARG A 62 -16.11 6.45 -0.61
C ARG A 62 -16.05 7.06 -2.02
N LEU A 63 -14.92 6.97 -2.72
CA LEU A 63 -14.83 7.46 -4.10
C LEU A 63 -15.78 6.65 -4.99
N LYS A 64 -16.63 7.36 -5.72
CA LYS A 64 -17.56 6.76 -6.68
C LYS A 64 -16.82 6.49 -7.98
N GLU A 65 -16.99 5.28 -8.48
CA GLU A 65 -16.59 4.94 -9.85
C GLU A 65 -17.45 5.74 -10.84
N GLY A 66 -16.78 6.36 -11.81
CA GLY A 66 -17.37 7.14 -12.88
C GLY A 66 -17.13 6.51 -14.24
N ALA A 67 -17.36 7.29 -15.31
CA ALA A 67 -17.17 6.80 -16.67
C ALA A 67 -15.68 6.65 -17.05
N VAL A 68 -14.81 7.41 -16.39
CA VAL A 68 -13.37 7.50 -16.62
C VAL A 68 -12.61 7.07 -15.35
N LEU A 69 -12.86 7.72 -14.21
CA LEU A 69 -12.15 7.43 -12.96
C LEU A 69 -12.79 6.28 -12.17
N PRO A 70 -12.01 5.46 -11.43
CA PRO A 70 -10.56 5.50 -11.27
C PRO A 70 -9.81 4.60 -12.27
N ASN A 71 -10.48 4.06 -13.28
CA ASN A 71 -9.88 2.98 -14.09
C ASN A 71 -9.11 3.47 -15.33
N ARG A 72 -9.38 4.70 -15.77
CA ARG A 72 -8.80 5.27 -17.00
C ARG A 72 -8.24 6.64 -16.69
N TYR A 73 -6.96 6.81 -16.92
CA TYR A 73 -6.24 8.05 -16.59
C TYR A 73 -5.83 8.76 -17.89
N PRO A 74 -5.79 10.09 -17.91
CA PRO A 74 -5.23 10.80 -19.04
C PRO A 74 -3.76 10.40 -19.25
N PRO A 75 -3.32 10.11 -20.48
CA PRO A 75 -1.96 9.68 -20.75
C PRO A 75 -0.97 10.80 -20.45
N ALA A 76 0.19 10.44 -19.91
CA ALA A 76 1.33 11.33 -19.85
C ALA A 76 1.79 11.75 -21.26
N MET A 77 2.49 12.89 -21.35
CA MET A 77 3.05 13.37 -22.61
C MET A 77 3.90 12.26 -23.28
N ARG A 78 3.58 11.92 -24.53
CA ARG A 78 4.33 10.94 -25.32
C ARG A 78 5.07 11.58 -26.48
N LEU A 79 6.34 11.22 -26.62
CA LEU A 79 7.12 11.48 -27.82
C LEU A 79 6.68 10.53 -28.94
N THR A 80 6.51 11.09 -30.13
CA THR A 80 6.23 10.34 -31.35
C THR A 80 7.53 10.12 -32.14
N PRO A 81 7.62 9.07 -32.97
CA PRO A 81 8.82 8.76 -33.76
C PRO A 81 9.31 9.91 -34.66
N ALA A 82 8.45 10.87 -35.00
CA ALA A 82 8.78 12.03 -35.84
C ALA A 82 9.28 13.26 -35.05
N GLY A 83 9.73 13.09 -33.79
CA GLY A 83 10.20 14.20 -32.95
C GLY A 83 9.10 15.16 -32.50
N ARG A 84 7.83 14.78 -32.63
CA ARG A 84 6.68 15.56 -32.13
C ARG A 84 6.22 15.02 -30.79
N ALA A 85 5.65 15.87 -29.94
CA ALA A 85 5.03 15.46 -28.68
C ALA A 85 3.51 15.58 -28.76
N ILE A 86 2.78 14.57 -28.29
CA ILE A 86 1.33 14.66 -28.06
C ILE A 86 1.12 15.26 -26.68
N VAL A 87 0.45 16.41 -26.65
CA VAL A 87 0.12 17.14 -25.43
C VAL A 87 -1.33 16.83 -25.07
N GLY A 88 -1.55 15.76 -24.29
CA GLY A 88 -2.88 15.20 -24.06
C GLY A 88 -3.96 16.21 -23.65
N PHE A 89 -3.64 17.16 -22.76
CA PHE A 89 -4.61 18.18 -22.31
C PHE A 89 -5.05 19.19 -23.39
N ARG A 90 -4.34 19.27 -24.51
CA ARG A 90 -4.72 20.11 -25.66
C ARG A 90 -5.62 19.37 -26.65
N GLU A 91 -5.65 18.04 -26.58
CA GLU A 91 -6.54 17.23 -27.39
C GLU A 91 -7.95 17.26 -26.81
N SER A 92 -8.99 17.12 -27.64
CA SER A 92 -10.38 17.09 -27.17
C SER A 92 -10.76 15.77 -26.48
N GLN A 93 -10.01 14.71 -26.74
CA GLN A 93 -10.22 13.37 -26.23
C GLN A 93 -8.89 12.63 -26.19
N TRP A 94 -8.80 11.58 -25.37
CA TRP A 94 -7.69 10.66 -25.42
C TRP A 94 -8.19 9.24 -25.64
N VAL A 95 -7.40 8.48 -26.39
CA VAL A 95 -7.70 7.07 -26.67
C VAL A 95 -6.75 6.23 -25.87
N GLU A 96 -7.31 5.32 -25.08
CA GLU A 96 -6.58 4.30 -24.34
C GLU A 96 -7.08 2.94 -24.84
N ASP A 97 -6.18 2.18 -25.46
CA ASP A 97 -6.47 0.94 -26.18
C ASP A 97 -7.63 1.05 -27.18
N LYS A 98 -8.82 0.57 -26.81
CA LYS A 98 -10.04 0.57 -27.63
C LYS A 98 -11.10 1.55 -27.12
N VAL A 99 -10.77 2.36 -26.12
CA VAL A 99 -11.69 3.26 -25.44
C VAL A 99 -11.31 4.70 -25.76
N THR A 100 -12.29 5.48 -26.21
CA THR A 100 -12.16 6.93 -26.34
C THR A 100 -12.74 7.61 -25.11
N ASN A 101 -11.90 8.30 -24.35
CA ASN A 101 -12.29 9.06 -23.18
C ASN A 101 -12.31 10.56 -23.50
N ARG A 102 -13.23 11.29 -22.87
CA ARG A 102 -13.43 12.73 -23.09
C ARG A 102 -13.22 13.53 -21.82
N TRP A 103 -12.76 14.76 -21.96
CA TRP A 103 -12.52 15.66 -20.83
C TRP A 103 -13.80 16.03 -20.09
N GLU A 104 -14.93 16.10 -20.77
CA GLU A 104 -16.24 16.38 -20.14
C GLU A 104 -16.65 15.26 -19.19
N ALA A 105 -16.42 13.99 -19.57
CA ALA A 105 -16.70 12.85 -18.71
C ALA A 105 -15.80 12.84 -17.47
N LEU A 106 -14.50 13.13 -17.65
CA LEU A 106 -13.59 13.30 -16.52
C LEU A 106 -14.01 14.45 -15.60
N SER A 107 -14.44 15.58 -16.16
CA SER A 107 -14.93 16.73 -15.37
C SER A 107 -16.17 16.35 -14.55
N ALA A 108 -17.09 15.58 -15.13
CA ALA A 108 -18.26 15.08 -14.43
C ALA A 108 -17.89 14.12 -13.29
N ASP A 109 -16.95 13.21 -13.51
CA ASP A 109 -16.45 12.27 -12.49
C ASP A 109 -15.73 12.99 -11.35
N LEU A 110 -14.95 14.03 -11.65
CA LEU A 110 -14.28 14.86 -10.65
C LEU A 110 -15.29 15.67 -9.83
N LYS A 111 -16.32 16.22 -10.48
CA LYS A 111 -17.41 16.94 -9.80
C LYS A 111 -18.22 16.02 -8.90
N SER A 112 -18.53 14.81 -9.34
CA SER A 112 -19.31 13.85 -8.54
C SER A 112 -18.60 13.42 -7.26
N ASN A 113 -17.26 13.47 -7.26
CA ASN A 113 -16.39 13.14 -6.14
C ASN A 113 -15.78 14.37 -5.43
N GLU A 114 -16.19 15.59 -5.77
CA GLU A 114 -15.55 16.83 -5.30
C GLU A 114 -15.39 16.88 -3.77
N VAL A 115 -16.46 16.55 -3.04
CA VAL A 115 -16.47 16.55 -1.58
C VAL A 115 -15.49 15.51 -1.02
N THR A 116 -15.48 14.30 -1.56
CA THR A 116 -14.58 13.22 -1.14
C THR A 116 -13.12 13.58 -1.45
N LEU A 117 -12.86 14.16 -2.63
CA LEU A 117 -11.53 14.61 -3.03
C LEU A 117 -11.03 15.77 -2.15
N ALA A 118 -11.92 16.67 -1.72
CA ALA A 118 -11.58 17.72 -0.76
C ALA A 118 -11.23 17.15 0.62
N GLN A 119 -11.94 16.12 1.09
CA GLN A 119 -11.61 15.41 2.33
C GLN A 119 -10.25 14.71 2.25
N ILE A 120 -9.96 14.05 1.12
CA ILE A 120 -8.65 13.43 0.87
C ILE A 120 -7.56 14.50 0.88
N ARG A 121 -7.75 15.62 0.18
CA ARG A 121 -6.78 16.73 0.15
C ARG A 121 -6.50 17.27 1.56
N ALA A 122 -7.54 17.56 2.33
CA ALA A 122 -7.39 18.03 3.71
C ALA A 122 -6.69 16.99 4.61
N GLY A 123 -6.91 15.70 4.38
CA GLY A 123 -6.17 14.63 5.04
C GLY A 123 -4.69 14.62 4.67
N LEU A 124 -4.36 14.78 3.38
CA LEU A 124 -2.98 14.79 2.89
C LEU A 124 -2.17 16.02 3.34
N GLU A 125 -2.83 17.09 3.78
CA GLU A 125 -2.16 18.26 4.39
C GLU A 125 -1.70 18.01 5.83
N LYS A 126 -2.17 16.95 6.48
CA LYS A 126 -1.70 16.60 7.83
C LYS A 126 -0.26 16.10 7.83
N PRO A 127 0.49 16.33 8.93
CA PRO A 127 1.93 16.06 8.97
C PRO A 127 2.29 14.57 8.94
N VAL A 128 1.36 13.66 9.31
CA VAL A 128 1.67 12.23 9.42
C VAL A 128 0.64 11.38 8.70
N LEU A 129 1.13 10.44 7.90
CA LEU A 129 0.36 9.35 7.30
C LEU A 129 0.94 8.02 7.78
N TYR A 130 0.49 7.57 8.94
CA TYR A 130 0.95 6.33 9.55
C TYR A 130 -0.12 5.24 9.45
N ASN A 131 0.21 4.17 8.75
CA ASN A 131 -0.56 2.94 8.75
C ASN A 131 0.08 1.91 9.67
N ASP A 132 -0.68 1.38 10.63
CA ASP A 132 -0.27 0.18 11.35
C ASP A 132 -0.47 -1.04 10.43
N LEU A 133 0.56 -1.36 9.66
CA LEU A 133 0.59 -2.59 8.86
C LEU A 133 0.75 -3.78 9.80
N ASN A 134 -0.34 -4.49 10.02
CA ASN A 134 -0.34 -5.70 10.83
C ASN A 134 0.14 -6.92 10.00
N PHE A 135 1.45 -7.18 10.04
CA PHE A 135 2.08 -8.31 9.34
C PHE A 135 1.79 -9.68 9.97
N SER A 136 1.08 -9.75 11.11
CA SER A 136 0.77 -11.05 11.75
C SER A 136 -0.15 -11.94 10.91
N GLN A 137 -0.88 -11.36 9.95
CA GLN A 137 -1.73 -12.10 9.02
C GLN A 137 -0.95 -12.71 7.83
N GLY A 138 0.34 -12.37 7.64
CA GLY A 138 1.13 -12.75 6.48
C GLY A 138 0.68 -12.06 5.17
N PHE A 139 1.36 -12.36 4.06
CA PHE A 139 0.89 -11.96 2.73
C PHE A 139 -0.36 -12.78 2.40
N LYS A 140 -1.54 -12.15 2.45
CA LYS A 140 -2.71 -12.66 1.74
C LYS A 140 -2.53 -12.29 0.26
N MET A 141 -2.04 -13.23 -0.54
CA MET A 141 -2.21 -13.20 -1.99
C MET A 141 -3.63 -13.62 -2.33
#